data_AF-A0A349HAB7-F1
#
_entry.id   AF-A0A349HAB7-F1
#
_cell.length_a   1.000
_cell.length_b   1.000
_cell.length_c   1.000
_cell.angle_alpha   90.00
_cell.angle_beta   90.00
_cell.angle_gamma   90.00
#
_symmetry.space_group_name_H-M   'P 1'
#
loop_
_entity.id
_entity.type
_entity.pdbx_description
1 polymer ?
#
loop_
_entity_poly.entity_id
_entity_poly.type
_entity_poly.pdbx_seq_one_letter_code
_entity_poly.pdbx_strand_id
1 'polypeptide(L)'
;MKGYIDLVFESGGRFYLADYKSNWLGAEVAAYRRSRLDEAMARESYGLQYLIYTVALHRYLRLRVPNYHYDRHFGGVFYLFLRGMDPAWGEDYGVFRDRPPAELIRALDVLMATGTVTA
;
A
#
# COMPACT_ATOMS: atom_id res chain seq x y z
N MET A 1 7.20 -17.39 -2.38
CA MET A 1 6.79 -16.18 -3.13
C MET A 1 7.98 -15.22 -3.19
N LYS A 2 8.17 -14.48 -4.29
CA LYS A 2 9.17 -13.43 -4.44
C LYS A 2 8.48 -12.15 -4.90
N GLY A 3 8.95 -11.00 -4.46
CA GLY A 3 8.42 -9.69 -4.83
C GLY A 3 9.41 -8.58 -4.44
N TYR A 4 9.23 -7.40 -5.03
CA TYR A 4 10.04 -6.23 -4.79
C TYR A 4 9.11 -5.09 -4.41
N ILE A 5 9.46 -4.37 -3.34
CA ILE A 5 8.76 -3.16 -2.91
C ILE A 5 9.61 -2.00 -3.38
N ASP A 6 9.03 -1.08 -4.16
CA ASP A 6 9.77 0.04 -4.73
C ASP A 6 10.39 0.93 -3.66
N LEU A 7 9.58 1.32 -2.65
CA LEU A 7 10.02 2.18 -1.56
C LEU A 7 9.36 1.81 -0.23
N VAL A 8 10.19 1.72 0.80
CA VAL A 8 9.79 1.80 2.21
C VAL A 8 10.45 3.03 2.79
N PHE A 9 9.68 3.89 3.46
CA PHE A 9 10.22 5.07 4.14
C PHE A 9 9.62 5.24 5.52
N GLU A 10 10.34 5.93 6.40
CA GLU A 10 9.89 6.30 7.73
C GLU A 10 9.56 7.79 7.79
N SER A 11 8.44 8.14 8.40
CA SER A 11 8.10 9.52 8.76
C SER A 11 7.36 9.55 10.09
N GLY A 12 7.83 10.36 11.04
CA GLY A 12 7.21 10.50 12.36
C GLY A 12 7.10 9.19 13.15
N GLY A 13 8.09 8.29 13.05
CA GLY A 13 8.08 6.99 13.72
C GLY A 13 7.17 5.93 13.09
N ARG A 14 6.60 6.22 11.92
CA ARG A 14 5.76 5.29 11.14
C ARG A 14 6.42 4.92 9.83
N PHE A 15 6.35 3.65 9.47
CA PHE A 15 6.82 3.08 8.22
C PHE A 15 5.70 3.03 7.19
N TYR A 16 6.01 3.44 5.96
CA TYR A 16 5.07 3.52 4.85
C TYR A 16 5.60 2.73 3.67
N LEU A 17 4.67 2.17 2.89
CA LEU A 17 4.94 1.58 1.58
C LEU A 17 4.60 2.61 0.49
N ALA A 18 5.44 2.72 -0.51
CA ALA A 18 5.13 3.43 -1.75
C ALA A 18 5.51 2.57 -2.97
N ASP A 19 4.66 2.63 -3.99
CA ASP A 19 4.83 1.93 -5.27
C ASP A 19 4.52 2.90 -6.42
N TYR A 20 5.37 2.93 -7.44
CA TYR A 20 5.27 3.88 -8.54
C TYR A 20 4.56 3.26 -9.74
N LYS A 21 3.48 3.91 -10.18
CA LYS A 21 2.64 3.46 -11.30
C LYS A 21 2.75 4.43 -12.47
N SER A 22 3.22 3.95 -13.61
CA SER A 22 3.32 4.71 -14.87
C SER A 22 2.09 4.54 -15.77
N ASN A 23 1.00 3.96 -15.24
CA ASN A 23 -0.21 3.60 -15.97
C ASN A 23 -0.83 4.81 -16.68
N TRP A 24 -1.33 4.59 -17.89
CA TRP A 24 -2.18 5.53 -18.60
C TRP A 24 -3.64 5.32 -18.20
N LEU A 25 -4.28 6.33 -17.62
CA LEU A 25 -5.70 6.27 -17.23
C LEU A 25 -6.60 7.13 -18.15
N GLY A 26 -5.99 8.03 -18.92
CA GLY A 26 -6.66 8.95 -19.83
C GLY A 26 -5.77 10.16 -20.13
N ALA A 27 -6.20 10.99 -21.07
CA ALA A 27 -5.48 12.21 -21.46
C ALA A 27 -5.75 13.40 -20.52
N GLU A 28 -6.88 13.39 -19.81
CA GLU A 28 -7.29 14.48 -18.93
C GLU A 28 -6.89 14.25 -17.48
N VAL A 29 -6.69 15.33 -16.74
CA VAL A 29 -6.42 15.31 -15.29
C VAL A 29 -7.49 14.53 -14.52
N ALA A 30 -8.75 14.65 -14.94
CA ALA A 30 -9.88 13.93 -14.33
C ALA A 30 -9.76 12.40 -14.41
N ALA A 31 -8.93 11.87 -15.32
CA ALA A 31 -8.64 10.44 -15.40
C ALA A 31 -7.81 9.92 -14.21
N TYR A 32 -7.17 10.82 -13.46
CA TYR A 32 -6.32 10.51 -12.31
C TYR A 32 -6.92 10.94 -10.98
N ARG A 33 -8.18 11.38 -10.96
CA ARG A 33 -8.91 11.68 -9.72
C ARG A 33 -9.13 10.41 -8.90
N ARG A 34 -9.32 10.55 -7.59
CA ARG A 34 -9.50 9.43 -6.65
C ARG A 34 -10.39 8.27 -7.15
N SER A 35 -11.60 8.57 -7.64
CA SER A 35 -12.54 7.53 -8.09
C SER A 35 -11.98 6.67 -9.24
N ARG A 36 -11.17 7.26 -10.12
CA ARG A 36 -10.54 6.56 -11.25
C ARG A 36 -9.33 5.75 -10.80
N LEU A 37 -8.63 6.20 -9.76
CA LEU A 37 -7.58 5.43 -9.13
C LEU A 37 -8.16 4.18 -8.48
N ASP A 38 -9.30 4.28 -7.78
CA ASP A 38 -9.95 3.12 -7.16
C ASP A 38 -10.35 2.06 -8.21
N GLU A 39 -10.88 2.48 -9.37
CA GLU A 39 -11.14 1.60 -10.52
C GLU A 39 -9.86 0.92 -11.03
N ALA A 40 -8.76 1.67 -11.16
CA ALA A 40 -7.47 1.13 -11.59
C ALA A 40 -6.88 0.14 -10.57
N MET A 41 -6.96 0.47 -9.28
CA MET A 41 -6.49 -0.40 -8.19
C MET A 41 -7.21 -1.74 -8.19
N ALA A 42 -8.52 -1.75 -8.43
CA ALA A 42 -9.31 -2.96 -8.56
C ALA A 42 -8.95 -3.74 -9.82
N ARG A 43 -8.92 -3.08 -10.99
CA ARG A 43 -8.65 -3.71 -12.30
C ARG A 43 -7.28 -4.41 -12.34
N GLU A 44 -6.25 -3.74 -11.82
CA GLU A 44 -4.88 -4.26 -11.83
C GLU A 44 -4.57 -5.16 -10.63
N SER A 45 -5.55 -5.43 -9.76
CA SER A 45 -5.38 -6.22 -8.52
C SER A 45 -4.29 -5.68 -7.59
N TYR A 46 -4.02 -4.38 -7.64
CA TYR A 46 -3.07 -3.73 -6.74
C TYR A 46 -3.49 -3.80 -5.28
N GLY A 47 -4.79 -4.01 -5.02
CA GLY A 47 -5.33 -4.41 -3.72
C GLY A 47 -4.60 -5.61 -3.10
N LEU A 48 -4.54 -6.71 -3.84
CA LEU A 48 -3.85 -7.92 -3.40
C LEU A 48 -2.34 -7.68 -3.25
N GLN A 49 -1.75 -6.92 -4.17
CA GLN A 49 -0.32 -6.58 -4.14
C GLN A 49 0.06 -5.87 -2.83
N TYR A 50 -0.63 -4.78 -2.47
CA TYR A 50 -0.26 -4.04 -1.27
C TYR A 50 -0.55 -4.83 0.01
N LEU A 51 -1.55 -5.72 0.03
CA LEU A 51 -1.81 -6.58 1.18
C LEU A 51 -0.65 -7.55 1.42
N ILE A 52 -0.16 -8.20 0.37
CA ILE A 52 1.01 -9.09 0.42
C ILE A 52 2.26 -8.31 0.86
N TYR A 53 2.49 -7.12 0.30
CA TYR A 53 3.62 -6.27 0.68
C TYR A 53 3.51 -5.77 2.12
N THR A 54 2.30 -5.49 2.60
CA THR A 54 2.07 -5.08 3.99
C THR A 54 2.38 -6.22 4.95
N VAL A 55 1.99 -7.46 4.65
CA VAL A 55 2.38 -8.64 5.45
C VAL A 55 3.89 -8.82 5.45
N ALA A 56 4.54 -8.70 4.28
CA ALA A 56 5.99 -8.82 4.17
C ALA A 56 6.72 -7.76 5.01
N LEU A 57 6.30 -6.49 4.92
CA LEU A 57 6.85 -5.40 5.71
C LEU A 57 6.53 -5.57 7.20
N HIS A 58 5.32 -5.98 7.55
CA HIS A 58 4.94 -6.28 8.94
C HIS A 58 5.88 -7.31 9.58
N ARG A 59 6.13 -8.43 8.89
CA ARG A 59 7.09 -9.45 9.34
C ARG A 59 8.51 -8.90 9.44
N TYR A 60 8.94 -8.12 8.46
CA TYR A 60 10.28 -7.51 8.47
C TYR A 60 10.46 -6.57 9.65
N LEU A 61 9.51 -5.65 9.89
CA LEU A 61 9.60 -4.68 10.99
C LEU A 61 9.54 -5.37 12.36
N ARG A 62 8.77 -6.45 12.53
CA ARG A 62 8.77 -7.26 13.76
C ARG A 62 10.17 -7.77 14.14
N LEU A 63 11.03 -8.01 13.16
CA LEU A 63 12.40 -8.50 13.39
C LEU A 63 13.42 -7.38 13.61
N ARG A 64 13.09 -6.14 13.23
CA ARG A 64 14.07 -5.04 13.14
C ARG A 64 13.77 -3.88 14.07
N VAL A 65 12.51 -3.66 14.42
CA VAL A 65 12.06 -2.56 15.27
C VAL A 65 11.81 -3.09 16.67
N PRO A 66 12.56 -2.63 17.69
CA PRO A 66 12.30 -3.01 19.09
C PRO A 66 10.87 -2.65 19.51
N ASN A 67 10.22 -3.53 20.26
CA ASN A 67 8.84 -3.34 20.72
C ASN A 67 7.84 -2.99 19.61
N TYR A 68 8.04 -3.56 18.41
CA TYR A 68 7.18 -3.32 17.26
C TYR A 68 5.70 -3.62 17.57
N HIS A 69 4.86 -2.72 17.08
CA HIS A 69 3.40 -2.80 17.15
C HIS A 69 2.82 -2.19 15.87
N TYR A 70 1.97 -2.92 15.16
CA TYR A 70 1.43 -2.49 13.86
C TYR A 70 0.74 -1.13 13.95
N ASP A 71 -0.16 -0.93 14.91
CA ASP A 71 -0.93 0.33 14.99
C ASP A 71 -0.08 1.58 15.29
N ARG A 72 1.08 1.39 15.92
CA ARG A 72 2.02 2.46 16.26
C ARG A 72 3.01 2.73 15.14
N HIS A 73 3.55 1.67 14.54
CA HIS A 73 4.70 1.77 13.64
C HIS A 73 4.34 1.64 12.17
N PHE A 74 3.16 1.13 11.79
CA PHE A 74 2.74 1.12 10.40
C PHE A 74 1.92 2.37 10.07
N GLY A 75 2.28 3.02 8.97
CA GLY A 75 1.72 4.29 8.52
C GLY A 75 0.67 4.15 7.42
N GLY A 76 0.82 3.17 6.53
CA GLY A 76 -0.07 2.95 5.40
C GLY A 76 0.70 2.67 4.11
N VAL A 77 -0.04 2.68 3.00
CA VAL A 77 0.46 2.42 1.66
C VAL A 77 0.07 3.56 0.72
N PHE A 78 0.96 3.84 -0.22
CA PHE A 78 0.77 4.81 -1.29
C PHE A 78 1.01 4.17 -2.65
N TYR A 79 0.08 4.35 -3.58
CA TYR A 79 0.25 3.99 -4.97
C TYR A 79 0.26 5.27 -5.79
N LEU A 80 1.42 5.57 -6.34
CA LEU A 80 1.77 6.86 -6.93
C LEU A 80 1.64 6.77 -8.46
N PHE A 81 0.46 7.11 -8.97
CA PHE A 81 0.19 7.22 -10.40
C PHE A 81 0.83 8.49 -10.95
N LEU A 82 2.10 8.37 -11.36
CA LEU A 82 3.01 9.47 -11.67
C LEU A 82 2.43 10.50 -12.66
N ARG A 83 1.65 10.05 -13.64
CA ARG A 83 1.04 10.91 -14.67
C ARG A 83 -0.08 11.80 -14.15
N GLY A 84 -0.63 11.49 -12.97
CA GLY A 84 -1.66 12.26 -12.30
C GLY A 84 -1.15 13.14 -11.16
N MET A 85 0.15 13.14 -10.91
CA MET A 85 0.76 13.90 -9.83
C MET A 85 1.27 15.24 -10.34
N ASP A 86 0.57 16.31 -9.96
CA ASP A 86 0.99 17.69 -10.19
C ASP A 86 0.63 18.53 -8.95
N PRO A 87 1.57 19.34 -8.40
CA PRO A 87 1.28 20.22 -7.27
C PRO A 87 0.07 21.15 -7.48
N ALA A 88 -0.26 21.52 -8.72
CA ALA A 88 -1.38 22.38 -9.05
C ALA A 88 -2.75 21.70 -8.92
N TRP A 89 -2.82 20.36 -8.91
CA TRP A 89 -4.09 19.61 -8.85
C TRP A 89 -4.44 19.14 -7.43
N GLY A 90 -3.48 19.18 -6.51
CA GLY A 90 -3.65 18.74 -5.14
C GLY A 90 -3.56 17.21 -4.96
N GLU A 91 -3.68 16.77 -3.71
CA GLU A 91 -3.45 15.37 -3.31
C GLU A 91 -4.57 14.39 -3.71
N ASP A 92 -5.70 14.88 -4.22
CA ASP A 92 -6.82 14.06 -4.69
C ASP A 92 -6.57 13.43 -6.07
N TYR A 93 -5.45 13.78 -6.71
CA TYR A 93 -5.03 13.31 -8.02
C TYR A 93 -3.72 12.53 -7.95
N GLY A 94 -3.66 11.43 -8.70
CA GLY A 94 -2.45 10.63 -8.85
C GLY A 94 -2.02 9.83 -7.61
N VAL A 95 -2.56 10.10 -6.43
CA VAL A 95 -2.16 9.42 -5.18
C VAL A 95 -3.31 8.57 -4.63
N PHE A 96 -3.18 7.26 -4.76
CA PHE A 96 -3.98 6.33 -3.98
C PHE A 96 -3.31 6.12 -2.61
N ARG A 97 -4.14 6.04 -1.56
CA ARG A 97 -3.72 5.83 -0.17
C ARG A 97 -4.65 4.84 0.51
N ASP A 98 -4.09 3.90 1.25
CA ASP A 98 -4.84 2.99 2.11
C ASP A 98 -4.03 2.68 3.39
N ARG A 99 -4.71 2.22 4.43
CA ARG A 99 -4.10 1.63 5.61
C ARG A 99 -4.92 0.41 6.02
N PRO A 100 -4.54 -0.81 5.58
CA PRO A 100 -5.28 -2.00 5.94
C PRO A 100 -5.30 -2.19 7.47
N PRO A 101 -6.43 -2.64 8.04
CA PRO A 101 -6.58 -2.81 9.48
C PRO A 101 -5.65 -3.91 9.99
N ALA A 102 -5.17 -3.75 11.23
CA ALA A 102 -4.24 -4.69 11.85
C ALA A 102 -4.76 -6.14 11.81
N GLU A 103 -6.05 -6.32 12.11
CA GLU A 103 -6.74 -7.61 12.10
C GLU A 103 -6.63 -8.33 10.76
N LEU A 104 -6.84 -7.61 9.65
CA LEU A 104 -6.70 -8.17 8.31
C LEU A 104 -5.26 -8.62 8.04
N ILE A 105 -4.27 -7.80 8.42
CA ILE A 105 -2.86 -8.15 8.23
C ILE A 105 -2.45 -9.34 9.09
N ARG A 106 -2.95 -9.45 10.33
CA ARG A 106 -2.72 -10.63 11.18
C ARG A 106 -3.36 -11.89 10.59
N ALA A 107 -4.60 -11.80 10.11
CA ALA A 107 -5.27 -12.94 9.48
C ALA A 107 -4.53 -13.42 8.22
N LEU A 108 -4.10 -12.48 7.37
CA LEU A 108 -3.30 -12.79 6.18
C LEU A 108 -1.91 -13.36 6.53
N ASP A 109 -1.26 -12.84 7.58
CA ASP A 109 0.01 -13.36 8.09
C ASP A 109 -0.13 -14.84 8.48
N VAL A 110 -1.17 -15.20 9.22
CA VAL A 110 -1.46 -16.59 9.60
C VAL A 110 -1.78 -17.45 8.38
N LEU A 111 -2.64 -16.97 7.48
CA LEU A 111 -3.01 -17.68 6.25
C LEU A 111 -1.79 -17.99 5.39
N MET A 112 -0.89 -17.02 5.20
CA MET A 112 0.32 -17.21 4.40
C MET A 112 1.36 -18.11 5.07
N ALA A 113 1.33 -18.24 6.40
CA ALA A 113 2.23 -19.12 7.14
C ALA A 113 1.74 -20.56 7.22
N THR A 114 0.42 -20.77 7.31
CA THR A 114 -0.18 -22.06 7.69
C THR A 114 -1.09 -22.66 6.62
N GLY A 115 -1.56 -21.86 5.67
CA GLY A 115 -2.59 -22.26 4.71
C GLY A 115 -4.01 -22.26 5.27
N THR A 116 -4.24 -21.79 6.51
CA THR A 116 -5.57 -21.75 7.14
C THR A 116 -5.96 -20.34 7.59
N VAL A 117 -7.27 -20.05 7.55
CA VAL A 117 -7.83 -18.83 8.16
C VAL A 117 -8.28 -19.20 9.57
N THR A 118 -7.78 -18.48 10.59
CA THR A 118 -8.28 -18.61 11.96
C THR A 118 -9.52 -17.72 12.10
N ALA A 119 -10.62 -18.33 12.56
CA ALA A 119 -11.89 -17.66 12.82
C ALA A 119 -11.86 -16.86 14.12
#